data_AF-A0A8H3ZX56-F1
#
_entry.id   AF-A0A8H3ZX56-F1
#
_cell.length_a   1.000
_cell.length_b   1.000
_cell.length_c   1.000
_cell.angle_alpha   90.00
_cell.angle_beta   90.00
_cell.angle_gamma   90.00
#
_symmetry.space_group_name_H-M   'P 1'
#
loop_
_entity.id
_entity.type
_entity.pdbx_description
1 polymer ?
#
loop_
_entity_poly.entity_id
_entity_poly.type
_entity_poly.pdbx_seq_one_letter_code
_entity_poly.pdbx_strand_id
1 'polypeptide(L)'
;MKTTALCLSMLSGLAIASVQPKTYVIPTGQFNGTTEADSIIGLSAFDGPHIAVNNGSAYQWWYFDTVSHNADALLVAQFYPGWFPESSAVLLQILWPNGTLFPFTPIPLETFS
;
A
#
# COMPACT_ATOMS: atom_id res chain seq x y z
N MET A 1 -32.39 -14.25 -33.06
CA MET A 1 -31.09 -14.69 -32.52
C MET A 1 -29.97 -13.65 -32.59
N LYS A 2 -30.05 -12.58 -33.41
CA LYS A 2 -28.99 -11.54 -33.48
C LYS A 2 -29.12 -10.43 -32.42
N THR A 3 -30.31 -10.20 -31.87
CA THR A 3 -30.58 -9.11 -30.89
C THR A 3 -30.19 -9.46 -29.45
N THR A 4 -30.27 -10.74 -29.07
CA THR A 4 -29.88 -11.21 -27.73
C THR A 4 -28.37 -11.12 -27.49
N ALA A 5 -27.55 -11.37 -28.52
CA ALA A 5 -26.09 -11.29 -28.40
C ALA A 5 -25.58 -9.85 -28.18
N LEU A 6 -26.22 -8.86 -28.83
CA LEU A 6 -25.87 -7.44 -28.68
C LEU A 6 -26.19 -6.92 -27.27
N CYS A 7 -27.34 -7.33 -26.73
CA CYS A 7 -27.79 -6.95 -25.39
C CYS A 7 -26.86 -7.52 -24.30
N LEU A 8 -26.38 -8.77 -24.47
CA LEU A 8 -25.42 -9.39 -23.57
C LEU A 8 -24.07 -8.66 -23.57
N SER A 9 -23.58 -8.24 -24.76
CA SER A 9 -22.32 -7.48 -24.86
C SER A 9 -22.40 -6.07 -24.25
N MET A 10 -23.56 -5.41 -24.34
CA MET A 10 -23.78 -4.10 -23.70
C MET A 10 -23.89 -4.22 -22.18
N LEU A 11 -24.54 -5.26 -21.65
CA LEU A 11 -24.60 -5.51 -20.20
C LEU A 11 -23.23 -5.81 -19.59
N SER A 12 -22.37 -6.58 -20.29
CA SER A 12 -21.00 -6.83 -19.83
C SER A 12 -20.12 -5.57 -19.86
N GLY A 13 -20.32 -4.67 -20.82
CA GLY A 13 -19.60 -3.40 -20.89
C GLY A 13 -19.97 -2.43 -19.76
N LEU A 14 -21.24 -2.40 -19.36
CA LEU A 14 -21.72 -1.59 -18.24
C LEU A 14 -21.27 -2.10 -16.87
N ALA A 15 -21.07 -3.41 -16.72
CA ALA A 15 -20.58 -4.02 -15.48
C ALA A 15 -19.13 -3.66 -15.15
N ILE A 16 -18.27 -3.49 -16.17
CA ILE A 16 -16.86 -3.08 -15.98
C ILE A 16 -16.76 -1.59 -15.63
N ALA A 17 -17.71 -0.77 -16.08
CA ALA A 17 -17.75 0.66 -15.83
C ALA A 17 -18.23 1.06 -14.42
N SER A 18 -18.67 0.12 -13.58
CA SER A 18 -19.24 0.42 -12.25
C SER A 18 -18.26 0.29 -11.08
N VAL A 19 -17.03 -0.19 -11.32
CA VAL A 19 -15.99 -0.22 -10.28
C VAL A 19 -15.47 1.19 -10.08
N GLN A 20 -16.14 1.94 -9.20
CA GLN A 20 -15.67 3.25 -8.78
C GLN A 20 -14.36 3.08 -8.00
N PRO A 21 -13.32 3.90 -8.30
CA PRO A 21 -12.13 3.95 -7.47
C PRO A 21 -12.54 4.22 -6.02
N LYS A 22 -12.07 3.38 -5.10
CA LYS A 22 -12.28 3.57 -3.66
C LYS A 22 -11.02 4.17 -3.06
N THR A 23 -11.17 5.29 -2.36
CA THR A 23 -10.09 5.86 -1.54
C THR A 23 -10.03 5.10 -0.22
N TYR A 24 -8.83 4.65 0.15
CA TYR A 24 -8.56 4.03 1.43
C TYR A 24 -7.75 4.98 2.30
N VAL A 25 -8.07 5.04 3.60
CA VAL A 25 -7.29 5.78 4.59
C VAL A 25 -6.41 4.78 5.31
N ILE A 26 -5.09 4.98 5.22
CA ILE A 26 -4.12 4.21 5.99
C ILE A 26 -4.02 4.86 7.39
N PRO A 27 -4.29 4.12 8.49
CA PRO A 27 -4.22 4.69 9.83
C PRO A 27 -2.81 5.21 10.16
N THR A 28 -2.69 6.46 10.60
CA THR A 28 -1.40 7.03 11.03
C THR A 28 -1.10 6.69 12.48
N GLY A 29 0.05 6.09 12.78
CA GLY A 29 0.41 5.75 14.16
C GLY A 29 -0.36 4.54 14.72
N GLN A 30 -0.19 4.29 16.02
CA GLN A 30 -0.95 3.27 16.74
C GLN A 30 -2.11 3.91 17.50
N PHE A 31 -3.26 3.26 17.51
CA PHE A 31 -4.41 3.66 18.32
C PHE A 31 -4.80 2.55 19.30
N ASN A 32 -5.34 2.95 20.45
CA ASN A 32 -5.93 2.00 21.37
C ASN A 32 -7.27 1.53 20.81
N GLY A 33 -7.34 0.27 20.40
CA GLY A 33 -8.54 -0.32 19.83
C GLY A 33 -8.31 -1.75 19.37
N THR A 34 -9.38 -2.52 19.29
CA THR A 34 -9.38 -3.86 18.70
C THR A 34 -9.44 -3.77 17.19
N THR A 35 -8.79 -4.69 16.50
CA THR A 35 -8.89 -4.81 15.04
C THR A 35 -8.95 -6.28 14.66
N GLU A 36 -9.55 -6.57 13.52
CA GLU A 36 -9.59 -7.90 12.92
C GLU A 36 -9.06 -7.77 11.49
N ALA A 37 -8.20 -8.71 11.10
CA ALA A 37 -7.70 -8.78 9.74
C ALA A 37 -8.75 -9.43 8.82
N ASP A 38 -8.78 -8.99 7.57
CA ASP A 38 -9.56 -9.65 6.53
C ASP A 38 -9.27 -11.16 6.50
N SER A 39 -10.32 -11.97 6.58
CA SER A 39 -10.23 -13.44 6.57
C SER A 39 -10.61 -14.07 5.23
N ILE A 40 -11.15 -13.28 4.30
CA ILE A 40 -11.62 -13.73 2.98
C ILE A 40 -10.90 -12.94 1.89
N ILE A 41 -10.26 -13.65 0.97
CA ILE A 41 -9.53 -13.06 -0.16
C ILE A 41 -10.51 -12.53 -1.21
N GLY A 42 -10.23 -11.34 -1.77
CA GLY A 42 -10.93 -10.79 -2.93
C GLY A 42 -12.13 -9.88 -2.63
N LEU A 43 -12.38 -9.55 -1.35
CA LEU A 43 -13.43 -8.60 -0.96
C LEU A 43 -12.91 -7.15 -0.80
N SER A 44 -11.61 -7.00 -0.58
CA SER A 44 -10.90 -5.73 -0.42
C SER A 44 -9.84 -5.55 -1.52
N ALA A 45 -9.32 -4.33 -1.67
CA ALA A 45 -8.16 -4.08 -2.53
C ALA A 45 -6.97 -4.91 -2.04
N PHE A 46 -6.24 -5.52 -2.98
CA PHE A 46 -5.15 -6.45 -2.69
C PHE A 46 -4.01 -5.80 -1.87
N ASP A 47 -3.73 -4.55 -2.17
CA ASP A 47 -2.72 -3.68 -1.57
C ASP A 47 -3.35 -2.62 -0.65
N GLY A 48 -4.62 -2.79 -0.30
CA GLY A 48 -5.34 -1.91 0.63
C GLY A 48 -5.04 -2.23 2.10
N PRO A 49 -5.55 -1.40 3.03
CA PRO A 49 -5.50 -1.72 4.45
C PRO A 49 -6.43 -2.90 4.76
N HIS A 50 -5.91 -3.91 5.47
CA HIS A 50 -6.63 -5.12 5.88
C HIS A 50 -7.00 -5.14 7.36
N ILE A 51 -6.56 -4.13 8.11
CA ILE A 51 -6.98 -3.85 9.49
C ILE A 51 -7.43 -2.40 9.60
N ALA A 52 -8.42 -2.16 10.46
CA ALA A 52 -8.99 -0.83 10.67
C ALA A 52 -8.11 0.05 11.59
N VAL A 53 -7.29 -0.57 12.45
CA VAL A 53 -6.47 0.11 13.45
C VAL A 53 -5.13 -0.60 13.59
N ASN A 54 -4.01 0.14 13.55
CA ASN A 54 -2.73 -0.36 14.01
C ASN A 54 -2.66 -0.21 15.54
N ASN A 55 -2.20 -1.24 16.26
CA ASN A 55 -1.99 -1.21 17.72
C ASN A 55 -0.72 -2.00 18.10
N GLY A 56 -0.41 -2.10 19.40
CA GLY A 56 0.80 -2.78 19.89
C GLY A 56 0.90 -4.28 19.61
N SER A 57 -0.14 -4.91 19.04
CA SER A 57 -0.20 -6.34 18.71
C SER A 57 -0.58 -6.65 17.26
N ALA A 58 -1.11 -5.68 16.52
CA ALA A 58 -1.55 -5.82 15.14
C ALA A 58 -1.19 -4.56 14.35
N TYR A 59 -0.39 -4.73 13.31
CA TYR A 59 0.03 -3.65 12.42
C TYR A 59 0.25 -4.22 11.01
N GLN A 60 0.20 -3.34 10.02
CA GLN A 60 0.38 -3.69 8.61
C GLN A 60 1.43 -2.79 7.98
N TRP A 61 2.11 -3.29 6.95
CA TRP A 61 3.19 -2.60 6.27
C TRP A 61 3.23 -3.02 4.81
N TRP A 62 3.80 -2.16 3.97
CA TRP A 62 3.95 -2.41 2.55
C TRP A 62 5.42 -2.42 2.18
N TYR A 63 5.78 -3.34 1.27
CA TYR A 63 7.11 -3.51 0.73
C TYR A 63 7.05 -3.35 -0.78
N PHE A 64 7.92 -2.50 -1.31
CA PHE A 64 8.13 -2.33 -2.74
C PHE A 64 9.62 -2.39 -3.02
N ASP A 65 10.00 -3.13 -4.05
CA ASP A 65 11.36 -3.13 -4.55
C ASP A 65 11.42 -3.04 -6.07
N THR A 66 12.58 -2.64 -6.55
CA THR A 66 12.89 -2.64 -7.96
C THR A 66 14.39 -2.77 -8.16
N VAL A 67 14.78 -3.34 -9.30
CA VAL A 67 16.15 -3.45 -9.75
C VAL A 67 16.25 -2.69 -11.07
N SER A 68 17.31 -1.91 -11.24
CA SER A 68 17.53 -1.18 -12.48
C SER A 68 17.68 -2.14 -13.66
N HIS A 69 17.34 -1.68 -14.86
CA HIS A 69 17.39 -2.49 -16.07
C HIS A 69 18.79 -3.12 -16.31
N ASN A 70 19.85 -2.41 -15.91
CA ASN A 70 21.23 -2.84 -16.08
C ASN A 70 21.80 -3.55 -14.84
N ALA A 71 20.97 -3.81 -13.82
CA ALA A 71 21.37 -4.38 -12.53
C ALA A 71 22.47 -3.59 -11.79
N ASP A 72 22.54 -2.29 -12.02
CA ASP A 72 23.52 -1.36 -11.43
C ASP A 72 22.95 -0.52 -10.27
N ALA A 73 21.69 -0.75 -9.89
CA ALA A 73 21.09 -0.24 -8.67
C ALA A 73 19.90 -1.10 -8.26
N LEU A 74 19.62 -1.16 -6.96
CA LEU A 74 18.33 -1.61 -6.44
C LEU A 74 17.75 -0.55 -5.53
N LEU A 75 16.43 -0.51 -5.45
CA LEU A 75 15.67 0.32 -4.52
C LEU A 75 14.74 -0.59 -3.72
N VAL A 76 14.67 -0.35 -2.42
CA VAL A 76 13.69 -0.95 -1.51
C VAL A 76 13.00 0.18 -0.75
N ALA A 77 11.67 0.15 -0.72
CA ALA A 77 10.83 1.06 0.04
C ALA A 77 9.89 0.26 0.95
N GLN A 78 9.94 0.55 2.24
CA GLN A 78 9.07 -0.04 3.24
C GLN A 78 8.26 1.05 3.95
N PHE A 79 6.94 0.90 3.96
CA PHE A 79 6.00 1.82 4.59
C PHE A 79 5.45 1.18 5.86
N TYR A 80 5.71 1.82 6.99
CA TYR A 80 5.30 1.33 8.30
C TYR A 80 4.40 2.34 9.03
N PRO A 81 3.10 2.39 8.69
CA PRO A 81 2.15 3.17 9.46
C PRO A 81 1.95 2.54 10.83
N GLY A 82 2.20 3.29 11.90
CA GLY A 82 1.97 2.78 13.26
C GLY A 82 2.96 1.72 13.72
N TRP A 83 4.18 1.70 13.17
CA TRP A 83 5.29 0.96 13.79
C TRP A 83 5.63 1.52 15.17
N PHE A 84 5.55 2.85 15.30
CA PHE A 84 5.67 3.55 16.57
C PHE A 84 4.34 4.20 16.95
N PRO A 85 4.06 4.39 18.24
CA PRO A 85 2.80 4.96 18.71
C PRO A 85 2.41 6.27 18.02
N GLU A 86 3.34 7.21 17.85
CA GLU A 86 3.04 8.53 17.29
C GLU A 86 3.47 8.73 15.83
N SER A 87 3.91 7.71 15.09
CA SER A 87 4.45 7.95 13.74
C SER A 87 4.19 6.87 12.69
N SER A 88 4.22 7.32 11.45
CA SER A 88 4.44 6.49 10.28
C SER A 88 5.90 6.62 9.87
N ALA A 89 6.56 5.50 9.58
CA ALA A 89 7.93 5.50 9.09
C ALA A 89 7.97 5.06 7.62
N VAL A 90 8.88 5.66 6.86
CA VAL A 90 9.26 5.18 5.53
C VAL A 90 10.74 4.84 5.58
N LEU A 91 11.08 3.58 5.33
CA LEU A 91 12.46 3.16 5.12
C LEU A 91 12.70 3.07 3.62
N LEU A 92 13.51 3.99 3.09
CA LEU A 92 13.96 3.99 1.71
C LEU A 92 15.44 3.65 1.65
N GLN A 93 15.80 2.64 0.88
CA GLN A 93 17.17 2.23 0.64
C GLN A 93 17.42 2.13 -0.86
N ILE A 94 18.54 2.70 -1.31
CA ILE A 94 19.05 2.51 -2.68
C ILE A 94 20.47 1.97 -2.53
N LEU A 95 20.78 0.87 -3.20
CA LEU A 95 22.09 0.22 -3.14
C LEU A 95 22.70 0.15 -4.55
N TRP A 96 23.98 0.53 -4.65
CA TRP A 96 24.80 0.40 -5.85
C TRP A 96 25.77 -0.80 -5.74
N PRO A 97 26.28 -1.33 -6.88
CA PRO A 97 27.21 -2.48 -6.91
C PRO A 97 28.49 -2.29 -6.10
N ASN A 98 28.92 -1.04 -5.89
CA ASN A 98 30.08 -0.72 -5.07
C ASN A 98 29.79 -0.80 -3.55
N GLY A 99 28.59 -1.19 -3.15
CA GLY A 99 28.15 -1.27 -1.75
C GLY A 99 27.67 0.06 -1.16
N THR A 100 27.67 1.14 -1.94
CA THR A 100 27.19 2.45 -1.48
C THR A 100 25.68 2.41 -1.27
N LEU A 101 25.22 3.01 -0.18
CA LEU A 101 23.80 3.26 0.10
C LEU A 101 23.48 4.74 -0.10
N PHE A 102 22.26 5.05 -0.58
CA PHE A 102 21.79 6.44 -0.58
C PHE A 102 21.69 6.92 0.87
N PRO A 103 22.27 8.08 1.21
CA PRO A 103 22.29 8.54 2.59
C PRO A 103 20.86 8.81 3.08
N PHE A 104 20.49 8.17 4.18
CA PHE A 104 19.29 8.55 4.92
C PHE A 104 19.56 9.89 5.61
N THR A 105 18.98 10.97 5.10
CA THR A 105 18.87 12.23 5.85
C THR A 105 17.55 12.17 6.62
N PRO A 106 17.55 12.06 7.95
CA PRO A 106 16.32 12.21 8.72
C PRO A 106 15.76 13.60 8.44
N ILE A 107 14.56 13.68 7.85
CA ILE A 107 13.84 14.95 7.77
C ILE A 107 13.29 15.21 9.18
N PRO A 108 13.67 16.29 9.86
CA PRO A 108 13.12 16.62 11.18
C PRO A 108 11.59 16.76 11.05
N LEU A 109 10.85 16.10 11.93
CA LEU A 109 9.38 16.13 11.97
C LEU A 109 8.79 17.53 12.27
N GLU A 110 9.63 18.55 12.49
CA GLU A 110 9.21 19.91 12.82
C GLU A 110 8.78 20.76 11.61
N THR A 111 8.91 20.27 10.37
CA THR A 111 8.58 21.07 9.17
C THR A 111 7.15 20.92 8.65
N PHE A 112 6.26 20.23 9.36
CA PHE A 112 4.83 20.17 9.03
C PHE A 112 4.01 20.70 10.22
N SER A 113 3.92 22.03 10.32
CA SER A 113 3.02 22.77 11.21
C SER A 113 2.11 23.68 10.39
#